data_AF-A0A4Q3YDD5-F1
#
_entry.id   AF-A0A4Q3YDD5-F1
#
_cell.length_a   1.000
_cell.length_b   1.000
_cell.length_c   1.000
_cell.angle_alpha   90.00
_cell.angle_beta   90.00
_cell.angle_gamma   90.00
#
_symmetry.space_group_name_H-M   'P 1'
#
loop_
_entity.id
_entity.type
_entity.pdbx_description
1 polymer ?
#
loop_
_entity_poly.entity_id
_entity_poly.type
_entity_poly.pdbx_seq_one_letter_code
_entity_poly.pdbx_strand_id
1 'polypeptide(L)'
;MGTKRGSNGIQDGQRNVATFLAWSADVRDFKPYIHQGVLSVARVARECGLNRDVFYTNPDIRDVHWPALNQRLEEAGILKARVAHPAAEVLRPRRADPRSDARIKQIQEEAEAVKAENRELRRQLERFKSIDEILHTTGRLPW
;
A
#
# COMPACT_ATOMS: atom_id res chain seq x y z
N MET A 1 -4.86 45.30 -18.36
CA MET A 1 -5.96 44.45 -17.86
C MET A 1 -5.41 43.54 -16.76
N GLY A 2 -5.34 44.03 -15.52
CA GLY A 2 -4.84 43.24 -14.38
C GLY A 2 -5.91 42.26 -13.91
N THR A 3 -5.58 40.97 -13.90
CA THR A 3 -6.51 39.91 -13.45
C THR A 3 -6.78 40.06 -11.96
N LYS A 4 -8.05 40.28 -11.58
CA LYS A 4 -8.55 40.20 -10.20
C LYS A 4 -8.33 38.78 -9.66
N ARG A 5 -7.12 38.47 -9.19
CA ARG A 5 -6.83 37.35 -8.30
C ARG A 5 -6.77 37.92 -6.88
N GLY A 6 -7.81 37.74 -6.08
CA GLY A 6 -7.75 38.23 -4.70
C GLY A 6 -8.87 37.74 -3.79
N SER A 7 -10.13 37.91 -4.19
CA SER A 7 -11.26 37.61 -3.30
C SER A 7 -11.88 36.23 -3.55
N ASN A 8 -12.18 35.93 -4.82
CA ASN A 8 -12.97 34.74 -5.14
C ASN A 8 -12.18 33.46 -4.87
N GLY A 9 -10.89 33.42 -5.19
CA GLY A 9 -10.06 32.23 -4.96
C GLY A 9 -9.89 31.85 -3.48
N ILE A 10 -9.85 32.83 -2.57
CA ILE A 10 -9.77 32.58 -1.13
C ILE A 10 -11.13 32.08 -0.62
N GLN A 11 -12.22 32.74 -1.03
CA GLN A 11 -13.57 32.36 -0.62
C GLN A 11 -13.99 30.99 -1.18
N ASP A 12 -13.61 30.69 -2.43
CA ASP A 12 -13.77 29.38 -3.05
C ASP A 12 -12.92 28.33 -2.31
N GLY A 13 -11.70 28.68 -1.91
CA GLY A 13 -10.84 27.84 -1.08
C GLY A 13 -11.50 27.46 0.26
N GLN A 14 -12.03 28.45 0.98
CA GLN A 14 -12.74 28.23 2.25
C GLN A 14 -14.00 27.40 2.06
N ARG A 15 -14.77 27.65 0.99
CA ARG A 15 -15.96 26.86 0.66
C ARG A 15 -15.60 25.40 0.39
N ASN A 16 -14.51 25.15 -0.33
CA ASN A 16 -14.04 23.78 -0.59
C ASN A 16 -13.64 23.05 0.69
N VAL A 17 -12.98 23.74 1.63
CA VAL A 17 -12.64 23.19 2.95
C VAL A 17 -13.92 22.83 3.71
N ALA A 18 -14.90 23.73 3.75
CA ALA A 18 -16.17 23.48 4.42
C ALA A 18 -16.91 22.27 3.82
N THR A 19 -16.97 22.14 2.49
CA THR A 19 -17.56 20.99 1.80
C THR A 19 -16.83 19.69 2.16
N PHE A 20 -15.50 19.71 2.19
CA PHE A 20 -14.71 18.53 2.56
C PHE A 20 -14.96 18.11 4.02
N LEU A 21 -14.99 19.07 4.95
CA LEU A 21 -15.26 18.81 6.36
C LEU A 21 -16.67 18.25 6.58
N ALA A 22 -17.67 18.84 5.92
CA ALA A 22 -19.04 18.35 5.97
C ALA A 22 -19.15 16.89 5.47
N TRP A 23 -18.54 16.58 4.33
CA TRP A 23 -18.46 15.21 3.83
C TRP A 23 -17.76 14.28 4.82
N SER A 24 -16.62 14.69 5.38
CA SER A 24 -15.86 13.86 6.33
C SER A 24 -16.64 13.55 7.62
N ALA A 25 -17.57 14.42 8.00
CA ALA A 25 -18.43 14.23 9.16
C ALA A 25 -19.65 13.35 8.84
N ASP A 26 -20.15 13.39 7.60
CA ASP A 26 -21.31 12.60 7.16
C ASP A 26 -20.94 11.14 6.86
N VAL A 27 -19.72 10.89 6.35
CA VAL A 27 -19.28 9.55 5.99
C VAL A 27 -19.14 8.64 7.22
N ARG A 28 -19.95 7.58 7.24
CA ARG A 28 -19.91 6.53 8.28
C ARG A 28 -18.97 5.38 7.94
N ASP A 29 -18.83 5.04 6.66
CA ASP A 29 -17.94 3.97 6.20
C ASP A 29 -16.95 4.49 5.16
N PHE A 30 -15.66 4.45 5.50
CA PHE A 30 -14.58 4.88 4.62
C PHE A 30 -14.04 3.77 3.71
N LYS A 31 -14.43 2.50 3.92
CA LYS A 31 -13.97 1.35 3.13
C LYS A 31 -14.17 1.52 1.61
N PRO A 32 -15.29 2.06 1.10
CA PRO A 32 -15.48 2.26 -0.34
C PRO A 32 -14.48 3.26 -0.95
N TYR A 33 -13.91 4.14 -0.14
CA TYR A 33 -12.97 5.17 -0.59
C TYR A 33 -11.52 4.72 -0.49
N ILE A 34 -11.26 3.57 0.12
CA ILE A 34 -9.91 3.01 0.26
C ILE A 34 -9.56 2.20 -0.98
N HIS A 35 -8.36 2.46 -1.50
CA HIS A 35 -7.79 1.73 -2.61
C HIS A 35 -6.34 1.39 -2.27
N GLN A 36 -5.99 0.10 -2.32
CA GLN A 36 -4.64 -0.39 -1.96
C GLN A 36 -4.20 0.01 -0.55
N GLY A 37 -5.14 0.14 0.39
CA GLY A 37 -4.85 0.51 1.78
C GLY A 37 -4.63 2.00 2.01
N VAL A 38 -4.90 2.86 1.03
CA VAL A 38 -4.82 4.33 1.13
C VAL A 38 -6.14 4.97 0.71
N LEU A 39 -6.50 6.10 1.30
CA LEU A 39 -7.68 6.86 0.91
C LEU A 39 -7.51 7.47 -0.50
N SER A 40 -8.46 7.19 -1.40
CA SER A 40 -8.39 7.64 -2.78
C SER A 40 -8.90 9.08 -2.93
N VAL A 41 -8.00 10.03 -3.15
CA VAL A 41 -8.33 11.45 -3.41
C VAL A 41 -9.36 11.57 -4.54
N ALA A 42 -9.26 10.76 -5.59
CA ALA A 42 -10.18 10.83 -6.73
C ALA A 42 -11.61 10.39 -6.38
N ARG A 43 -11.77 9.37 -5.52
CA ARG A 43 -13.10 8.96 -5.06
C ARG A 43 -13.68 9.99 -4.11
N VAL A 44 -12.89 10.45 -3.14
CA VAL A 44 -13.31 11.49 -2.19
C VAL A 44 -13.72 12.77 -2.89
N ALA A 45 -12.92 13.23 -3.86
CA ALA A 45 -13.24 14.42 -4.65
C ALA A 45 -14.59 14.31 -5.38
N ARG A 46 -14.89 13.13 -5.96
CA ARG A 46 -16.16 12.88 -6.65
C ARG A 46 -17.35 12.93 -5.69
N GLU A 47 -17.23 12.37 -4.50
CA GLU A 47 -18.30 12.40 -3.50
C GLU A 47 -18.53 13.81 -2.96
N CYS A 48 -17.46 14.55 -2.69
CA CYS A 48 -17.57 15.93 -2.24
C CYS A 48 -18.05 16.88 -3.36
N GLY A 49 -18.14 16.42 -4.62
CA GLY A 49 -18.38 17.28 -5.78
C GLY A 49 -17.26 18.31 -6.02
N LEU A 50 -16.04 18.01 -5.55
CA LEU A 50 -14.88 18.88 -5.67
C LEU A 50 -13.98 18.42 -6.83
N ASN A 51 -13.29 19.37 -7.44
CA ASN A 51 -12.23 19.01 -8.37
C ASN A 51 -11.06 18.39 -7.61
N ARG A 52 -10.47 17.34 -8.20
CA ARG A 52 -9.30 16.67 -7.62
C ARG A 52 -8.13 17.64 -7.37
N ASP A 53 -7.97 18.66 -8.21
CA ASP A 53 -6.91 19.66 -8.08
C ASP A 53 -7.00 20.48 -6.78
N VAL A 54 -8.20 20.62 -6.21
CA VAL A 54 -8.42 21.34 -4.95
C VAL A 54 -7.61 20.73 -3.80
N PHE A 55 -7.42 19.41 -3.79
CA PHE A 55 -6.61 18.72 -2.78
C PHE A 55 -5.11 19.02 -2.89
N TYR A 56 -4.64 19.58 -4.01
CA TYR A 56 -3.24 19.94 -4.23
C TYR A 56 -3.02 21.46 -4.19
N THR A 57 -4.00 22.23 -4.67
CA THR A 57 -3.94 23.71 -4.76
C THR A 57 -4.31 24.38 -3.44
N ASN A 58 -5.25 23.81 -2.67
CA ASN A 58 -5.67 24.40 -1.41
C ASN A 58 -4.76 23.90 -0.25
N PRO A 59 -3.94 24.79 0.34
CA PRO A 59 -3.00 24.39 1.41
C PRO A 59 -3.73 23.87 2.66
N ASP A 60 -4.89 24.41 3.00
CA ASP A 60 -5.64 23.97 4.19
C ASP A 60 -6.08 22.51 4.06
N ILE A 61 -6.55 22.12 2.88
CA ILE A 61 -6.95 20.73 2.63
C ILE A 61 -5.71 19.85 2.56
N ARG A 62 -4.68 20.27 1.80
CA ARG A 62 -3.48 19.47 1.54
C ARG A 62 -2.67 19.20 2.81
N ASP A 63 -2.47 20.22 3.62
CA ASP A 63 -1.47 20.21 4.70
C ASP A 63 -2.11 19.96 6.08
N VAL A 64 -3.40 20.30 6.25
CA VAL A 64 -4.08 20.19 7.55
C VAL A 64 -5.14 19.10 7.54
N HIS A 65 -6.18 19.24 6.72
CA HIS A 65 -7.35 18.38 6.82
C HIS A 65 -7.14 16.97 6.24
N TRP A 66 -6.41 16.84 5.14
CA TRP A 66 -6.14 15.55 4.52
C TRP A 66 -5.22 14.65 5.37
N PRO A 67 -4.10 15.15 5.93
CA PRO A 67 -3.28 14.36 6.85
C PRO A 67 -4.04 13.98 8.13
N ALA A 68 -4.78 14.92 8.72
CA ALA A 68 -5.56 14.66 9.93
C ALA A 68 -6.62 13.57 9.72
N LEU A 69 -7.30 13.56 8.56
CA LEU A 69 -8.26 12.51 8.23
C LEU A 69 -7.56 11.14 8.10
N ASN A 70 -6.42 11.08 7.41
CA ASN A 70 -5.69 9.82 7.27
C ASN A 70 -5.23 9.28 8.62
N GLN A 71 -4.67 10.14 9.48
CA GLN A 71 -4.27 9.75 10.83
C GLN A 71 -5.45 9.19 11.64
N ARG A 72 -6.60 9.87 11.62
CA ARG A 72 -7.82 9.39 12.31
C ARG A 72 -8.27 8.02 11.78
N LEU A 73 -8.15 7.77 10.48
CA LEU A 73 -8.51 6.49 9.87
C LEU A 73 -7.48 5.38 10.18
N GLU A 74 -6.20 5.71 10.35
CA GLU A 74 -5.17 4.81 10.83
C GLU A 74 -5.39 4.43 12.30
N GLU A 75 -5.69 5.41 13.16
CA GLU A 75 -6.02 5.18 14.58
C GLU A 75 -7.28 4.33 14.75
N ALA A 76 -8.27 4.51 13.88
CA ALA A 76 -9.47 3.67 13.83
C ALA A 76 -9.22 2.26 13.25
N GLY A 77 -8.00 1.95 12.79
CA GLY A 77 -7.64 0.66 12.18
C GLY A 77 -8.27 0.41 10.82
N ILE A 78 -8.83 1.44 10.17
CA ILE A 78 -9.49 1.34 8.87
C ILE A 78 -8.44 1.37 7.75
N LEU A 79 -7.42 2.21 7.89
CA LEU A 79 -6.22 2.21 7.03
C LEU A 79 -5.16 1.30 7.63
N LYS A 80 -4.38 0.62 6.76
CA LYS A 80 -3.17 -0.07 7.21
C LYS A 80 -2.17 1.01 7.63
N ALA A 81 -1.71 0.99 8.88
CA ALA A 81 -0.72 1.93 9.39
C ALA A 81 0.44 2.05 8.39
N ARG A 82 0.65 3.25 7.83
CA ARG A 82 1.85 3.52 7.04
C ARG A 82 3.05 3.40 7.98
N VAL A 83 3.75 2.27 7.92
CA VAL A 83 5.08 2.14 8.52
C VAL A 83 5.90 3.29 7.95
N ALA A 84 6.30 4.22 8.83
CA ALA A 84 7.04 5.43 8.49
C ALA A 84 8.43 5.05 7.95
N HIS A 85 8.51 4.75 6.66
CA HIS A 85 9.75 4.80 5.91
C HIS A 85 9.78 6.13 5.14
N PRO A 86 10.56 7.12 5.60
CA PRO A 86 10.70 8.39 4.91
C PRO A 86 11.71 8.21 3.77
N ALA A 87 11.27 7.69 2.62
CA ALA A 87 11.94 7.86 1.32
C ALA A 87 11.21 7.03 0.27
N ALA A 88 10.38 7.70 -0.51
CA ALA A 88 10.29 7.53 -1.97
C ALA A 88 9.06 8.30 -2.42
N GLU A 89 9.31 9.38 -3.15
CA GLU A 89 8.34 9.89 -4.11
C GLU A 89 7.76 8.70 -4.87
N VAL A 90 6.49 8.39 -4.60
CA VAL A 90 5.73 7.43 -5.39
C VAL A 90 5.43 8.13 -6.71
N LEU A 91 6.44 8.13 -7.58
CA LEU A 91 6.29 8.36 -9.00
C LEU A 91 5.15 7.45 -9.46
N ARG A 92 4.11 8.07 -10.03
CA ARG A 92 2.97 7.38 -10.64
C ARG A 92 3.46 6.15 -11.43
N PRO A 93 2.80 4.99 -11.35
CA PRO A 93 3.12 3.89 -12.26
C PRO A 93 2.65 4.29 -13.66
N ARG A 94 3.55 4.93 -14.39
CA ARG A 94 3.42 5.22 -15.81
C ARG A 94 3.66 3.90 -16.52
N ARG A 95 2.57 3.30 -17.02
CA ARG A 95 2.47 2.23 -18.04
C ARG A 95 3.41 1.04 -17.83
N ALA A 96 2.83 -0.16 -17.70
CA ALA A 96 3.50 -1.46 -17.70
C ALA A 96 4.87 -1.43 -18.43
N ASP A 97 5.94 -1.35 -17.62
CA ASP A 97 7.31 -1.35 -18.10
C ASP A 97 7.69 -2.80 -18.39
N PRO A 98 8.10 -3.16 -19.63
CA PRO A 98 8.51 -4.53 -19.97
C PRO A 98 9.69 -5.05 -19.13
N ARG A 99 10.40 -4.18 -18.39
CA ARG A 99 11.42 -4.60 -17.40
C ARG A 99 10.83 -5.25 -16.15
N SER A 100 9.57 -4.95 -15.81
CA SER A 100 8.90 -5.54 -14.64
C SER A 100 8.58 -7.02 -14.86
N ASP A 101 8.26 -7.41 -16.10
CA ASP A 101 7.97 -8.78 -16.49
C ASP A 101 9.24 -9.66 -16.43
N ALA A 102 10.39 -9.13 -16.87
CA ALA A 102 11.67 -9.82 -16.79
C ALA A 102 12.10 -10.10 -15.33
N ARG A 103 11.87 -9.15 -14.43
CA ARG A 103 12.19 -9.31 -13.00
C ARG A 103 11.24 -10.30 -12.31
N ILE A 104 9.98 -10.37 -12.73
CA ILE A 104 9.02 -11.37 -12.23
C ILE A 104 9.44 -12.78 -12.67
N LYS A 105 9.86 -12.94 -13.93
CA LYS A 105 10.37 -14.23 -14.45
C LYS A 105 11.62 -14.70 -13.74
N GLN A 106 12.58 -13.79 -13.51
CA GLN A 106 13.80 -14.12 -12.77
C GLN A 106 13.50 -14.56 -11.32
N ILE A 107 12.56 -13.89 -10.64
CA ILE A 107 12.14 -14.29 -9.28
C ILE A 107 11.40 -15.63 -9.28
N GLN A 108 10.64 -15.95 -10.33
CA GLN A 108 9.99 -17.26 -10.48
C GLN A 108 11.01 -18.39 -10.68
N GLU A 109 12.01 -18.18 -11.53
CA GLU A 109 13.09 -19.16 -11.74
C GLU A 109 13.89 -19.41 -10.45
N GLU A 110 14.23 -18.35 -9.71
CA GLU A 110 14.91 -18.48 -8.41
C GLU A 110 14.04 -19.24 -7.38
N ALA A 111 12.73 -19.00 -7.36
CA ALA A 111 11.82 -19.71 -6.45
C ALA A 111 11.69 -21.21 -6.77
N GLU A 112 11.76 -21.59 -8.05
CA GLU A 112 11.73 -22.99 -8.48
C GLU A 112 13.06 -23.71 -8.16
N ALA A 113 14.20 -23.05 -8.39
CA ALA A 113 15.52 -23.57 -8.03
C ALA A 113 15.63 -23.84 -6.52
N VAL A 114 15.25 -22.86 -5.70
CA VAL A 114 15.29 -22.99 -4.22
C VAL A 114 14.31 -24.07 -3.72
N LYS A 115 13.15 -24.24 -4.37
CA LYS A 115 12.21 -25.33 -4.03
C LYS A 115 12.73 -26.71 -4.43
N ALA A 116 13.54 -26.82 -5.48
CA ALA A 116 14.17 -28.07 -5.87
C ALA A 116 15.25 -28.45 -4.86
N GLU A 117 16.11 -27.51 -4.48
CA GLU A 117 17.13 -27.71 -3.44
C GLU A 117 16.51 -28.10 -2.08
N ASN A 118 15.41 -27.44 -1.68
CA ASN A 118 14.72 -27.78 -0.44
C ASN A 118 14.14 -29.21 -0.46
N ARG A 119 13.68 -29.69 -1.62
CA ARG A 119 13.18 -31.07 -1.77
C ARG A 119 14.30 -32.09 -1.73
N GLU A 120 15.44 -31.79 -2.34
CA GLU A 120 16.60 -32.69 -2.32
C GLU A 120 17.20 -32.78 -0.91
N LEU A 121 17.38 -31.64 -0.23
CA LEU A 121 17.86 -31.60 1.15
C LEU A 121 16.91 -32.33 2.12
N ARG A 122 15.58 -32.23 1.91
CA ARG A 122 14.60 -32.99 2.69
C ARG A 122 14.72 -34.50 2.47
N ARG A 123 14.93 -34.96 1.23
CA ARG A 123 15.14 -36.39 0.94
C ARG A 123 16.42 -36.92 1.59
N GLN A 124 17.49 -36.12 1.59
CA GLN A 124 18.74 -36.48 2.27
C GLN A 124 18.53 -36.59 3.78
N LEU A 125 17.79 -35.66 4.39
CA LEU A 125 17.44 -35.72 5.80
C LEU A 125 16.56 -36.93 6.14
N GLU A 126 15.58 -37.28 5.31
CA GLU A 126 14.79 -38.50 5.52
C GLU A 126 15.66 -39.76 5.46
N ARG A 127 16.61 -39.82 4.51
CA ARG A 127 17.55 -40.93 4.42
C ARG A 127 18.43 -41.03 5.67
N PHE A 128 18.95 -39.92 6.18
CA PHE A 128 19.71 -39.93 7.43
C PHE A 128 18.85 -40.32 8.63
N LYS A 129 17.60 -39.85 8.72
CA LYS A 129 16.66 -40.27 9.77
C LYS A 129 16.36 -41.76 9.72
N SER A 130 16.16 -42.34 8.55
CA SER A 130 15.96 -43.80 8.44
C SER A 130 17.19 -44.59 8.88
N ILE A 131 18.40 -44.07 8.64
CA ILE A 131 19.64 -44.70 9.09
C ILE A 131 19.78 -44.57 10.61
N ASP A 132 19.45 -43.41 11.17
CA ASP A 132 19.45 -43.12 12.61
C ASP A 132 18.42 -43.98 13.38
N GLU A 133 17.24 -44.17 12.82
CA GLU A 133 16.20 -45.04 13.40
C GLU A 133 16.63 -46.51 13.41
N ILE A 134 17.26 -46.99 12.33
CA ILE A 134 17.83 -48.35 12.27
C ILE A 134 19.01 -48.50 13.26
N LEU A 135 19.83 -47.46 13.41
CA LEU A 135 20.91 -47.39 14.41
C LEU A 135 20.37 -47.51 15.84
N HIS A 136 19.31 -46.76 16.17
CA HIS A 136 18.69 -46.78 17.49
C HIS A 136 17.95 -48.08 17.78
N THR A 137 17.35 -48.72 16.77
CA THR A 137 16.55 -49.93 16.95
C THR A 137 17.41 -51.21 16.96
N THR A 138 18.54 -51.21 16.25
CA THR A 138 19.34 -52.43 15.99
C THR A 138 20.78 -52.35 16.53
N GLY A 139 21.27 -51.16 16.89
CA GLY A 139 22.62 -50.96 17.44
C GLY A 139 23.78 -51.25 16.48
N ARG A 140 23.53 -51.49 15.18
CA ARG A 140 24.54 -51.76 14.16
C ARG A 140 24.19 -51.08 12.83
N LEU A 141 25.21 -50.53 12.16
CA LEU A 141 25.11 -49.95 10.83
C LEU A 141 24.86 -51.05 9.78
N PRO A 142 23.92 -50.86 8.84
CA PRO A 142 23.83 -51.73 7.67
C PRO A 142 24.99 -51.39 6.72
N TRP A 143 25.90 -52.34 6.53
CA TRP A 143 26.95 -52.32 5.51
C TRP A 143 26.41 -52.76 4.15
#